data_AF-R5EJR4-F1
#
_entry.id   AF-R5EJR4-F1
#
_cell.length_a   1.000
_cell.length_b   1.000
_cell.length_c   1.000
_cell.angle_alpha   90.00
_cell.angle_beta   90.00
_cell.angle_gamma   90.00
#
_symmetry.space_group_name_H-M   'P 1'
#
loop_
_entity.id
_entity.type
_entity.pdbx_description
1 polymer ?
#
loop_
_entity_poly.entity_id
_entity_poly.type
_entity_poly.pdbx_seq_one_letter_code
_entity_poly.pdbx_strand_id
1 'polypeptide(L)'
;MQNTDDKNINNEKATNEEALDATVVDSESGKELKTETQNGDDKDNISINATDEDLSFKASYEKASAAVAISYNEEKKSPFVSALGYESRAQAIIDMAKELGVYIHKDPVLLNELKALKEGEQVPEQLFQIIAEILAFSYLLQGKTPESYVRADGTKAINTKA
;
A
#
# COMPACT_ATOMS: atom_id res chain seq x y z
N MET A 1 -11.33 -30.47 58.73
CA MET A 1 -11.84 -31.55 57.84
C MET A 1 -10.90 -31.61 56.65
N GLN A 2 -10.06 -32.65 56.65
CA GLN A 2 -9.13 -33.02 55.57
C GLN A 2 -9.87 -33.99 54.63
N ASN A 3 -9.67 -33.88 53.32
CA ASN A 3 -9.94 -34.91 52.33
C ASN A 3 -8.77 -34.84 51.34
N THR A 4 -7.75 -35.69 51.54
CA THR A 4 -7.53 -37.03 50.96
C THR A 4 -6.94 -36.97 49.56
N ASP A 5 -5.69 -37.42 49.53
CA ASP A 5 -4.90 -37.94 48.42
C ASP A 5 -5.72 -38.74 47.40
N ASP A 6 -5.34 -38.65 46.12
CA ASP A 6 -4.89 -39.85 45.42
C ASP A 6 -4.05 -39.52 44.18
N LYS A 7 -2.92 -40.19 44.13
CA LYS A 7 -1.96 -40.25 43.02
C LYS A 7 -2.58 -40.98 41.84
N ASN A 8 -2.29 -40.56 40.62
CA ASN A 8 -2.18 -41.51 39.53
C ASN A 8 -1.02 -41.16 38.60
N ILE A 9 0.02 -41.96 38.73
CA ILE A 9 1.20 -42.08 37.86
C ILE A 9 0.86 -43.19 36.88
N ASN A 10 0.92 -42.95 35.58
CA ASN A 10 1.17 -44.01 34.60
C ASN A 10 2.04 -43.48 33.46
N ASN A 11 3.31 -43.89 33.54
CA ASN A 11 4.23 -44.04 32.42
C ASN A 11 3.64 -45.02 31.40
N GLU A 12 3.94 -44.85 30.11
CA GLU A 12 4.56 -45.93 29.33
C GLU A 12 5.20 -45.40 28.04
N LYS A 13 6.45 -45.82 27.90
CA LYS A 13 7.37 -45.56 26.80
C LYS A 13 7.33 -46.82 25.94
N ALA A 14 6.93 -46.73 24.67
CA ALA A 14 7.02 -47.85 23.75
C ALA A 14 7.82 -47.44 22.51
N THR A 15 9.02 -48.00 22.47
CA THR A 15 9.95 -48.12 21.36
C THR A 15 9.41 -49.08 20.32
N ASN A 16 9.40 -48.69 19.04
CA ASN A 16 9.31 -49.64 17.93
C ASN A 16 10.53 -49.46 17.03
N GLU A 17 11.55 -50.27 17.28
CA GLU A 17 12.52 -50.73 16.27
C GLU A 17 11.93 -51.94 15.52
N GLU A 18 12.63 -52.36 14.46
CA GLU A 18 12.46 -53.57 13.63
C GLU A 18 11.75 -53.29 12.28
N ALA A 19 12.48 -52.87 11.23
CA ALA A 19 13.39 -53.64 10.38
C ALA A 19 12.69 -54.76 9.59
N LEU A 20 12.52 -54.53 8.28
CA LEU A 20 12.48 -55.59 7.28
C LEU A 20 13.34 -55.19 6.08
N ASP A 21 14.42 -55.95 5.95
CA ASP A 21 15.36 -56.06 4.84
C ASP A 21 14.67 -56.63 3.60
N ALA A 22 14.90 -55.98 2.46
CA ALA A 22 14.86 -56.63 1.15
C ALA A 22 15.79 -55.86 0.20
N THR A 23 17.03 -56.32 0.20
CA THR A 23 18.04 -56.10 -0.83
C THR A 23 17.58 -56.68 -2.19
N VAL A 24 18.27 -56.30 -3.29
CA VAL A 24 18.25 -56.84 -4.67
C VAL A 24 17.39 -55.97 -5.62
N VAL A 25 17.85 -55.33 -6.70
CA VAL A 25 19.00 -55.49 -7.61
C VAL A 25 19.31 -54.15 -8.32
N ASP A 26 20.58 -53.96 -8.66
CA ASP A 26 21.12 -52.99 -9.61
C ASP A 26 20.70 -53.28 -11.07
N SER A 27 20.31 -52.26 -11.83
CA SER A 27 20.57 -52.16 -13.28
C SER A 27 20.22 -50.77 -13.82
N GLU A 28 21.28 -50.06 -14.23
CA GLU A 28 21.34 -49.18 -15.41
C GLU A 28 20.41 -47.95 -15.48
N SER A 29 20.95 -46.78 -15.17
CA SER A 29 21.23 -45.73 -16.17
C SER A 29 21.69 -44.43 -15.50
N GLY A 30 22.97 -44.12 -15.69
CA GLY A 30 23.53 -42.82 -15.33
C GLY A 30 23.04 -41.74 -16.29
N LYS A 31 22.42 -40.69 -15.74
CA LYS A 31 22.54 -39.31 -16.23
C LYS A 31 22.37 -38.36 -15.05
N GLU A 32 23.48 -37.80 -14.59
CA GLU A 32 23.50 -36.63 -13.72
C GLU A 32 22.87 -35.45 -14.47
N LEU A 33 21.82 -34.87 -13.89
CA LEU A 33 21.26 -33.59 -14.32
C LEU A 33 22.03 -32.49 -13.58
N LYS A 34 23.06 -31.93 -14.22
CA LYS A 34 23.70 -30.69 -13.75
C LYS A 34 22.74 -29.54 -14.02
N THR A 35 22.22 -28.93 -12.96
CA THR A 35 21.62 -27.60 -13.02
C THR A 35 22.76 -26.58 -13.13
N GLU A 36 23.06 -26.16 -14.36
CA GLU A 36 23.84 -24.94 -14.57
C GLU A 36 22.97 -23.74 -14.20
N THR A 37 23.25 -23.18 -13.04
CA THR A 37 22.91 -21.80 -12.69
C THR A 37 23.68 -20.88 -13.64
N GLN A 38 22.97 -20.23 -14.57
CA GLN A 38 23.52 -19.05 -15.23
C GLN A 38 23.43 -17.86 -14.27
N ASN A 39 24.63 -17.38 -13.92
CA ASN A 39 24.96 -16.02 -13.51
C ASN A 39 24.10 -15.00 -14.30
N GLY A 40 23.54 -13.96 -13.69
CA GLY A 40 24.29 -12.88 -13.07
C GLY A 40 24.07 -11.64 -13.94
N ASP A 41 23.46 -10.62 -13.34
CA ASP A 41 23.48 -9.19 -13.70
C ASP A 41 23.67 -8.82 -15.18
N ASP A 42 22.59 -8.45 -15.88
CA ASP A 42 22.61 -7.26 -16.75
C ASP A 42 21.20 -6.81 -17.21
N LYS A 43 20.76 -5.73 -16.55
CA LYS A 43 20.25 -4.45 -17.08
C LYS A 43 19.10 -4.43 -18.10
N ASP A 44 18.02 -3.81 -17.63
CA ASP A 44 17.45 -2.59 -18.23
C ASP A 44 17.14 -2.66 -19.73
N ASN A 45 16.04 -3.32 -20.09
CA ASN A 45 15.34 -2.97 -21.33
C ASN A 45 13.93 -2.47 -21.02
N ILE A 46 13.89 -1.23 -20.53
CA ILE A 46 12.73 -0.37 -20.75
C ILE A 46 13.27 0.87 -21.47
N SER A 47 13.27 0.83 -22.80
CA SER A 47 13.36 2.05 -23.61
C SER A 47 12.10 2.88 -23.37
N ILE A 48 12.13 3.71 -22.33
CA ILE A 48 11.17 4.79 -22.14
C ILE A 48 11.81 6.09 -22.63
N ASN A 49 11.39 6.55 -23.80
CA ASN A 49 11.65 7.91 -24.26
C ASN A 49 10.74 8.89 -23.50
N ALA A 50 10.84 8.90 -22.17
CA ALA A 50 10.25 9.93 -21.33
C ALA A 50 11.36 10.90 -20.97
N THR A 51 11.10 12.19 -21.19
CA THR A 51 12.03 13.29 -20.92
C THR A 51 12.49 13.28 -19.46
N ASP A 52 13.77 13.55 -19.21
CA ASP A 52 14.43 13.45 -17.90
C ASP A 52 13.74 14.21 -16.76
N GLU A 53 12.97 15.26 -17.05
CA GLU A 53 12.18 16.00 -16.06
C GLU A 53 10.98 15.21 -15.52
N ASP A 54 10.31 14.44 -16.39
CA ASP A 54 9.13 13.62 -16.04
C ASP A 54 9.53 12.41 -15.18
N LEU A 55 10.76 11.90 -15.35
CA LEU A 55 11.31 10.80 -14.54
C LEU A 55 11.52 11.21 -13.07
N SER A 56 11.92 12.45 -12.79
CA SER A 56 12.20 12.88 -11.42
C SER A 56 10.93 12.96 -10.56
N PHE A 57 9.81 13.38 -11.15
CA PHE A 57 8.52 13.45 -10.47
C PHE A 57 7.92 12.05 -10.28
N LYS A 58 7.96 11.20 -11.31
CA LYS A 58 7.50 9.80 -11.27
C LYS A 58 8.28 8.97 -10.26
N ALA A 59 9.63 9.00 -10.30
CA ALA A 59 10.48 8.23 -9.41
C ALA A 59 10.24 8.58 -7.92
N SER A 60 9.81 9.81 -7.66
CA SER A 60 9.53 10.29 -6.30
C SER A 60 8.27 9.68 -5.67
N TYR A 61 7.40 9.07 -6.49
CA TYR A 61 6.18 8.35 -6.08
C TYR A 61 6.31 6.83 -6.19
N GLU A 62 7.18 6.31 -7.06
CA GLU A 62 7.47 4.87 -7.24
C GLU A 62 8.11 4.20 -6.00
N LYS A 63 8.59 5.00 -5.03
CA LYS A 63 9.23 4.53 -3.79
C LYS A 63 8.62 5.15 -2.53
N ALA A 64 7.35 5.52 -2.56
CA ALA A 64 6.70 6.06 -1.37
C ALA A 64 6.60 4.98 -0.27
N SER A 65 7.26 5.21 0.88
CA SER A 65 7.20 4.28 2.02
C SER A 65 5.84 4.28 2.72
N ALA A 66 5.03 5.32 2.51
CA ALA A 66 3.66 5.40 3.02
C ALA A 66 2.79 6.35 2.18
N ALA A 67 1.48 6.11 2.22
CA ALA A 67 0.46 6.97 1.61
C ALA A 67 -0.83 6.94 2.45
N VAL A 68 -1.51 8.09 2.48
CA VAL A 68 -2.81 8.27 3.15
C VAL A 68 -3.78 8.85 2.11
N ALA A 69 -4.91 8.19 1.91
CA ALA A 69 -6.02 8.73 1.13
C ALA A 69 -7.01 9.43 2.08
N ILE A 70 -7.40 10.65 1.71
CA ILE A 70 -8.34 11.48 2.47
C ILE A 70 -9.61 11.67 1.66
N SER A 71 -10.75 11.48 2.33
CA SER A 71 -12.09 11.72 1.77
C SER A 71 -12.86 12.69 2.65
N TYR A 72 -13.87 13.34 2.10
CA TYR A 72 -14.74 14.26 2.82
C TYR A 72 -16.14 13.69 2.98
N ASN A 73 -16.66 13.68 4.21
CA ASN A 73 -18.03 13.29 4.50
C ASN A 73 -18.92 14.54 4.56
N GLU A 74 -19.85 14.67 3.63
CA GLU A 74 -20.76 15.83 3.54
C GLU A 74 -21.76 15.90 4.70
N GLU A 75 -22.27 14.76 5.18
CA GLU A 75 -23.25 14.69 6.28
C GLU A 75 -22.63 15.13 7.61
N LYS A 76 -21.43 14.63 7.91
CA LYS A 76 -20.68 14.92 9.14
C LYS A 76 -19.82 16.18 9.03
N LYS A 77 -19.74 16.77 7.83
CA LYS A 77 -18.88 17.91 7.50
C LYS A 77 -17.43 17.74 7.98
N SER A 78 -16.89 16.53 7.80
CA SER A 78 -15.56 16.17 8.32
C SER A 78 -14.77 15.38 7.28
N PRO A 79 -13.50 15.74 7.05
CA PRO A 79 -12.57 14.86 6.35
C PRO A 79 -12.19 13.66 7.22
N PHE A 80 -11.87 12.54 6.57
CA PHE A 80 -11.49 11.29 7.20
C PHE A 80 -10.50 10.51 6.35
N VAL A 81 -9.75 9.60 6.97
CA VAL A 81 -8.84 8.69 6.28
C VAL A 81 -9.64 7.58 5.61
N SER A 82 -9.66 7.55 4.27
CA SER A 82 -10.36 6.51 3.51
C SER A 82 -9.49 5.29 3.22
N ALA A 83 -8.17 5.48 3.12
CA ALA A 83 -7.19 4.39 3.01
C ALA A 83 -5.84 4.79 3.62
N LEU A 84 -5.13 3.82 4.16
CA LEU A 84 -3.77 3.98 4.69
C LEU A 84 -2.92 2.81 4.21
N GLY A 85 -1.71 3.10 3.73
CA GLY A 85 -0.80 2.10 3.21
C GLY A 85 0.65 2.41 3.48
N TYR A 86 1.44 1.33 3.53
CA TYR A 86 2.89 1.36 3.65
C TYR A 86 3.48 0.51 2.52
N GLU A 87 4.68 0.87 2.07
CA GLU A 87 5.43 0.16 1.03
C GLU A 87 4.55 -0.20 -0.18
N SER A 88 4.35 -1.50 -0.48
CA SER A 88 3.54 -1.95 -1.62
C SER A 88 2.09 -1.47 -1.58
N ARG A 89 1.48 -1.33 -0.40
CA ARG A 89 0.12 -0.80 -0.26
C ARG A 89 0.09 0.71 -0.50
N ALA A 90 1.13 1.42 -0.10
CA ALA A 90 1.24 2.85 -0.41
C ALA A 90 1.30 3.09 -1.92
N GLN A 91 2.08 2.25 -2.62
CA GLN A 91 2.16 2.29 -4.08
C GLN A 91 0.80 2.04 -4.74
N ALA A 92 0.07 1.02 -4.28
CA ALA A 92 -1.28 0.74 -4.80
C ALA A 92 -2.27 1.91 -4.62
N ILE A 93 -2.21 2.61 -3.48
CA ILE A 93 -3.03 3.81 -3.24
C ILE A 93 -2.67 4.92 -4.23
N ILE A 94 -1.37 5.16 -4.41
CA ILE A 94 -0.85 6.19 -5.33
C ILE A 94 -1.25 5.89 -6.77
N ASP A 95 -1.12 4.64 -7.21
CA ASP A 95 -1.42 4.27 -8.59
C ASP A 95 -2.93 4.35 -8.89
N MET A 96 -3.77 3.96 -7.92
CA MET A 96 -5.21 4.16 -8.01
C MET A 96 -5.57 5.66 -8.06
N ALA A 97 -4.90 6.50 -7.27
CA ALA A 97 -5.13 7.94 -7.31
C ALA A 97 -4.76 8.54 -8.68
N LYS A 98 -3.66 8.10 -9.30
CA LYS A 98 -3.27 8.51 -10.65
C LYS A 98 -4.31 8.08 -11.69
N GLU A 99 -4.76 6.83 -11.65
CA GLU A 99 -5.75 6.29 -12.58
C GLU A 99 -7.07 7.06 -12.51
N LEU A 100 -7.49 7.44 -11.30
CA LEU A 100 -8.73 8.20 -11.06
C LEU A 100 -8.56 9.72 -11.24
N GLY A 101 -7.37 10.22 -11.57
CA GLY A 101 -7.10 11.66 -11.67
C GLY A 101 -7.28 12.40 -10.34
N VAL A 102 -7.06 11.72 -9.20
CA VAL A 102 -7.08 12.31 -7.87
C VAL A 102 -5.74 13.01 -7.61
N TYR A 103 -5.79 14.23 -7.07
CA TYR A 103 -4.58 14.99 -6.77
C TYR A 103 -3.75 14.29 -5.69
N ILE A 104 -2.44 14.17 -5.95
CA ILE A 104 -1.49 13.59 -5.00
C ILE A 104 -0.62 14.70 -4.44
N HIS A 105 -0.70 14.90 -3.14
CA HIS A 105 0.07 15.89 -2.41
C HIS A 105 1.25 15.22 -1.68
N LYS A 106 2.45 15.76 -1.86
CA LYS A 106 3.67 15.24 -1.23
C LYS A 106 4.15 16.17 -0.12
N ASP A 107 3.86 15.79 1.10
CA ASP A 107 4.34 16.47 2.30
C ASP A 107 4.69 15.41 3.37
N PRO A 108 5.98 15.13 3.61
CA PRO A 108 6.41 14.18 4.63
C PRO A 108 5.98 14.54 6.05
N VAL A 109 5.85 15.84 6.37
CA VAL A 109 5.48 16.31 7.70
C VAL A 109 4.00 16.04 7.93
N LEU A 110 3.13 16.50 7.02
CA LEU A 110 1.70 16.22 7.09
C LEU A 110 1.41 14.71 7.04
N LEU A 111 2.15 13.97 6.21
CA LEU A 111 2.02 12.52 6.13
C LEU A 111 2.31 11.85 7.48
N ASN A 112 3.30 12.30 8.24
CA ASN A 112 3.61 11.74 9.55
C ASN A 112 2.48 11.97 10.56
N GLU A 113 1.85 13.15 10.54
CA GLU A 113 0.69 13.44 11.37
C GLU A 113 -0.51 12.56 10.99
N LEU A 114 -0.80 12.43 9.69
CA LEU A 114 -1.96 11.68 9.21
C LEU A 114 -1.82 10.17 9.38
N LYS A 115 -0.60 9.62 9.31
CA LYS A 115 -0.34 8.18 9.50
C LYS A 115 -0.59 7.69 10.93
N ALA A 116 -0.69 8.59 11.90
CA ALA A 116 -1.07 8.25 13.27
C ALA A 116 -2.55 7.82 13.38
N LEU A 117 -3.37 8.17 12.39
CA LEU A 117 -4.79 7.85 12.32
C LEU A 117 -5.02 6.46 11.71
N LYS A 118 -6.23 5.91 11.92
CA LYS A 118 -6.69 4.67 11.30
C LYS A 118 -7.62 4.92 10.13
N GLU A 119 -7.77 3.93 9.25
CA GLU A 119 -8.81 3.95 8.23
C GLU A 119 -10.20 4.13 8.87
N GLY A 120 -10.99 5.06 8.33
CA GLY A 120 -12.30 5.48 8.84
C GLY A 120 -12.24 6.57 9.92
N GLU A 121 -11.06 6.90 10.45
CA GLU A 121 -10.91 7.92 11.48
C GLU A 121 -10.99 9.33 10.90
N GLN A 122 -11.60 10.24 11.67
CA GLN A 122 -11.70 11.64 11.29
C GLN A 122 -10.34 12.32 11.42
N VAL A 123 -10.05 13.23 10.49
CA VAL A 123 -8.88 14.07 10.62
C VAL A 123 -9.07 15.00 11.84
N PRO A 124 -8.04 15.30 12.64
CA PRO A 124 -8.13 16.28 13.71
C PRO A 124 -8.43 17.69 13.20
N GLU A 125 -9.20 18.48 13.95
CA GLU A 125 -9.58 19.85 13.57
C GLU A 125 -8.38 20.77 13.30
N GLN A 126 -7.26 20.53 14.00
CA GLN A 126 -6.01 21.27 13.83
C GLN A 126 -5.46 21.17 12.41
N LEU A 127 -5.79 20.09 11.68
CA LEU A 127 -5.39 19.87 10.29
C LEU A 127 -6.48 20.24 9.27
N PHE A 128 -7.66 20.68 9.71
CA PHE A 128 -8.77 20.95 8.79
C PHE A 128 -8.44 22.02 7.75
N GLN A 129 -7.74 23.08 8.16
CA GLN A 129 -7.41 24.16 7.23
C GLN A 129 -6.54 23.67 6.07
N ILE A 130 -5.46 22.94 6.38
CA ILE A 130 -4.55 22.41 5.35
C ILE A 130 -5.23 21.34 4.49
N ILE A 131 -6.04 20.46 5.09
CA ILE A 131 -6.80 19.46 4.34
C ILE A 131 -7.84 20.10 3.43
N ALA A 132 -8.53 21.15 3.89
CA ALA A 132 -9.50 21.88 3.08
C ALA A 132 -8.84 22.53 1.86
N GLU A 133 -7.64 23.09 2.03
CA GLU A 133 -6.88 23.67 0.92
C GLU A 133 -6.50 22.62 -0.13
N ILE A 134 -5.98 21.46 0.31
CA ILE A 134 -5.63 20.35 -0.57
C ILE A 134 -6.86 19.80 -1.31
N LEU A 135 -7.98 19.61 -0.60
CA LEU A 135 -9.23 19.15 -1.20
C LEU A 135 -9.80 20.17 -2.19
N ALA A 136 -9.79 21.46 -1.85
CA ALA A 136 -10.23 22.52 -2.74
C ALA A 136 -9.41 22.52 -4.04
N PHE A 137 -8.09 22.35 -3.94
CA PHE A 137 -7.22 22.24 -5.11
C PHE A 137 -7.51 20.97 -5.92
N SER A 138 -7.72 19.82 -5.27
CA SER A 138 -8.11 18.59 -5.96
C SER A 138 -9.43 18.74 -6.72
N TYR A 139 -10.43 19.40 -6.14
CA TYR A 139 -11.71 19.67 -6.81
C TYR A 139 -11.56 20.64 -7.97
N LEU A 140 -10.76 21.69 -7.79
CA LEU A 140 -10.45 22.65 -8.83
C LEU A 140 -9.83 21.98 -10.07
N LEU A 141 -8.85 21.10 -9.86
CA LEU A 141 -8.21 20.32 -10.94
C LEU A 141 -9.20 19.37 -11.64
N GLN A 142 -10.20 18.88 -10.91
CA GLN A 142 -11.30 18.07 -11.47
C GLN A 142 -12.39 18.93 -12.15
N GLY A 143 -12.22 20.26 -12.23
CA GLY A 143 -13.20 21.19 -12.78
C GLY A 143 -14.44 21.38 -11.90
N LYS A 144 -14.42 20.87 -10.67
CA LYS A 144 -15.47 21.05 -9.66
C LYS A 144 -15.28 22.39 -8.98
N THR A 145 -16.20 23.31 -9.23
CA THR A 145 -16.13 24.69 -8.74
C THR A 145 -17.48 25.07 -8.14
N PRO A 146 -17.53 25.82 -7.04
CA PRO A 146 -18.80 26.34 -6.52
C PRO A 146 -19.54 27.18 -7.55
N GLU A 147 -20.87 27.23 -7.47
CA GLU A 147 -21.69 28.10 -8.35
C GLU A 147 -21.33 29.58 -8.17
N SER A 148 -20.90 29.99 -6.97
CA SER A 148 -20.46 31.36 -6.68
C SER A 148 -19.25 31.81 -7.50
N TYR A 149 -18.52 30.88 -8.15
CA TYR A 149 -17.41 31.23 -9.05
C TYR A 149 -17.89 31.55 -10.47
N VAL A 150 -19.18 31.37 -10.76
CA VAL A 150 -19.80 31.83 -12.00
C VAL A 150 -20.26 33.28 -11.80
N ARG A 151 -19.77 34.19 -12.63
CA ARG A 151 -20.21 35.58 -12.63
C ARG A 151 -21.61 35.70 -13.21
N ALA A 152 -22.26 36.84 -12.98
CA ALA A 152 -23.60 37.14 -13.51
C ALA A 152 -23.68 37.07 -15.06
N ASP A 153 -22.55 37.23 -15.75
CA ASP A 153 -22.42 37.11 -17.20
C ASP A 153 -22.26 35.65 -17.71
N GLY A 154 -22.30 34.67 -16.80
CA GLY A 154 -22.12 33.24 -17.12
C GLY A 154 -20.66 32.80 -17.28
N THR A 155 -19.69 33.70 -17.13
CA THR A 155 -18.26 33.34 -17.18
C THR A 155 -17.79 32.75 -15.85
N LYS A 156 -16.95 31.70 -15.90
CA LYS A 156 -16.26 31.20 -14.70
C LYS A 156 -15.11 32.14 -14.35
N ALA A 157 -14.96 32.45 -13.07
CA ALA A 157 -13.89 33.31 -12.54
C ALA A 157 -12.49 32.70 -12.66
N ILE A 158 -12.40 31.40 -12.95
CA ILE A 158 -11.19 30.60 -12.99
C ILE A 158 -11.14 29.80 -14.30
N ASN A 159 -9.96 29.73 -14.92
CA ASN A 159 -9.74 28.83 -16.05
C ASN A 159 -9.27 27.47 -15.52
N THR A 160 -10.11 26.45 -15.66
CA THR A 160 -9.81 25.07 -15.26
C THR A 160 -9.55 24.15 -16.45
N LYS A 161 -9.49 24.68 -17.67
CA LYS A 161 -9.11 23.93 -18.87
C LYS A 161 -7.65 24.28 -19.18
N ALA A 162 -6.76 23.31 -18.96
CA ALA A 162 -5.38 23.37 -19.45
C ALA A 162 -5.33 23.04 -20.94
#